data_AF-A0A7T5RUQ7-F1
#
_entry.id   AF-A0A7T5RUQ7-F1
#
_cell.length_a   1.000
_cell.length_b   1.000
_cell.length_c   1.000
_cell.angle_alpha   90.00
_cell.angle_beta   90.00
_cell.angle_gamma   90.00
#
_symmetry.space_group_name_H-M   'P 1'
#
loop_
_entity.id
_entity.type
_entity.pdbx_description
1 polymer ?
#
loop_
_entity_poly.entity_id
_entity_poly.type
_entity_poly.pdbx_seq_one_letter_code
_entity_poly.pdbx_strand_id
1 'polypeptide(L)'
;MAFRRQLSPEMRDAYKKEVVASLEKTGLDRDTTLVLGGGAMALAGIRPAGDIDLMVPHFVFTDLNTYRRTPSGLILQNKYGAKHPFLETTPVHLPPDTMNVDITHPHDAMHHAGSPELDDEFIATLDNFDAVDGYHFLPPELVAAHKNRPDRPNSRKDRKDLRLIRDFLKERE
;
A
#
# COMPACT_ATOMS: atom_id res chain seq x y z
N MET A 1 -14.11 29.75 -6.52
CA MET A 1 -14.51 28.74 -5.51
C MET A 1 -14.43 27.37 -6.15
N ALA A 2 -13.42 26.56 -5.83
CA ALA A 2 -13.38 25.17 -6.30
C ALA A 2 -14.30 24.35 -5.41
N PHE A 3 -15.39 23.81 -5.97
CA PHE A 3 -16.23 22.80 -5.34
C PHE A 3 -15.32 21.65 -4.88
N ARG A 4 -15.02 21.57 -3.58
CA ARG A 4 -14.55 20.33 -2.96
C ARG A 4 -15.75 19.39 -3.01
N ARG A 5 -15.82 18.55 -4.05
CA ARG A 5 -16.73 17.40 -3.99
C ARG A 5 -16.21 16.49 -2.90
N GLN A 6 -16.81 16.58 -1.71
CA GLN A 6 -16.72 15.52 -0.74
C GLN A 6 -17.17 14.23 -1.43
N LEU A 7 -16.36 13.19 -1.32
CA LEU A 7 -16.74 11.87 -1.81
C LEU A 7 -17.98 11.43 -1.04
N SER A 8 -19.02 10.99 -1.75
CA SER A 8 -20.18 10.41 -1.11
C SER A 8 -19.78 9.10 -0.40
N PRO A 9 -20.51 8.67 0.64
CA PRO A 9 -20.24 7.38 1.30
C PRO A 9 -20.15 6.21 0.31
N GLU A 10 -21.02 6.20 -0.70
CA GLU A 10 -21.05 5.15 -1.73
C GLU A 10 -19.77 5.13 -2.58
N MET A 11 -19.22 6.30 -2.90
CA MET A 11 -17.93 6.39 -3.61
C MET A 11 -16.78 5.90 -2.74
N ARG A 12 -16.77 6.25 -1.45
CA ARG A 12 -15.73 5.80 -0.50
C ARG A 12 -15.76 4.28 -0.37
N ASP A 13 -16.94 3.69 -0.24
CA ASP A 13 -17.11 2.24 -0.15
C ASP A 13 -16.75 1.52 -1.45
N ALA A 14 -17.06 2.11 -2.61
CA ALA A 14 -16.64 1.56 -3.90
C ALA A 14 -15.11 1.47 -4.00
N TYR A 15 -14.38 2.51 -3.57
CA TYR A 15 -12.91 2.51 -3.60
C TYR A 15 -12.31 1.44 -2.68
N LYS A 16 -12.89 1.25 -1.49
CA LYS A 16 -12.47 0.19 -0.57
C LYS A 16 -12.64 -1.19 -1.20
N LYS A 17 -13.84 -1.46 -1.75
CA LYS A 17 -14.18 -2.73 -2.39
C LYS A 17 -13.28 -3.06 -3.57
N GLU A 18 -12.92 -2.07 -4.38
CA GLU A 18 -12.01 -2.25 -5.51
C GLU A 18 -10.61 -2.69 -5.07
N VAL A 19 -10.07 -2.04 -4.02
CA VAL A 19 -8.77 -2.40 -3.45
C VAL A 19 -8.81 -3.79 -2.82
N VAL A 20 -9.81 -4.08 -1.98
CA VAL A 20 -9.97 -5.40 -1.34
C VAL A 20 -10.12 -6.50 -2.39
N ALA A 21 -10.96 -6.31 -3.40
CA ALA A 21 -11.13 -7.30 -4.47
C ALA A 21 -9.83 -7.58 -5.24
N SER A 22 -8.96 -6.58 -5.40
CA SER A 22 -7.64 -6.76 -6.01
C SER A 22 -6.66 -7.47 -5.07
N LEU A 23 -6.71 -7.18 -3.76
CA LEU A 23 -5.89 -7.84 -2.74
C LEU A 23 -6.21 -9.33 -2.62
N GLU A 24 -7.49 -9.71 -2.61
CA GLU A 24 -7.92 -11.11 -2.57
C GLU A 24 -7.34 -11.93 -3.74
N LYS A 25 -7.20 -11.30 -4.91
CA LYS A 25 -6.61 -11.94 -6.09
C LYS A 25 -5.12 -12.20 -5.95
N THR A 26 -4.42 -11.61 -4.97
CA THR A 26 -3.01 -11.92 -4.68
C THR A 26 -2.86 -13.20 -3.86
N GLY A 27 -3.86 -13.54 -3.04
CA GLY A 27 -3.77 -14.64 -2.08
C GLY A 27 -2.72 -14.42 -0.98
N LEU A 28 -2.22 -13.20 -0.82
CA LEU A 28 -1.34 -12.85 0.30
C LEU A 28 -2.12 -12.88 1.62
N ASP A 29 -1.44 -13.34 2.67
CA ASP A 29 -2.02 -13.44 3.99
C ASP A 29 -2.30 -12.05 4.57
N ARG A 30 -3.51 -11.87 5.10
CA ARG A 30 -4.01 -10.61 5.62
C ARG A 30 -3.27 -10.18 6.89
N ASP A 31 -2.93 -11.17 7.72
CA ASP A 31 -2.29 -10.95 9.02
C ASP A 31 -0.81 -10.52 8.88
N THR A 32 -0.24 -10.64 7.69
CA THR A 32 1.14 -10.27 7.40
C THR A 32 1.26 -9.26 6.27
N THR A 33 0.17 -8.69 5.77
CA THR A 33 0.20 -7.74 4.65
C THR A 33 -0.24 -6.36 5.08
N LEU A 34 0.64 -5.38 4.88
CA LEU A 34 0.32 -3.96 5.06
C LEU A 34 0.10 -3.27 3.72
N VAL A 35 -1.05 -2.60 3.58
CA VAL A 35 -1.34 -1.76 2.43
C VAL A 35 -0.75 -0.36 2.63
N LEU A 36 -0.03 0.13 1.62
CA LEU A 36 0.70 1.40 1.62
C LEU A 36 0.13 2.38 0.58
N GLY A 37 0.73 3.58 0.56
CA GLY A 37 0.66 4.49 -0.59
C GLY A 37 -0.76 4.86 -1.03
N GLY A 38 -1.03 4.70 -2.33
CA GLY A 38 -2.34 5.00 -2.91
C GLY A 38 -3.46 4.11 -2.39
N GLY A 39 -3.17 2.81 -2.20
CA GLY A 39 -4.11 1.83 -1.67
C GLY A 39 -4.55 2.17 -0.25
N ALA A 40 -3.62 2.55 0.63
CA ALA A 40 -3.94 2.97 2.00
C ALA A 40 -4.88 4.19 2.03
N MET A 41 -4.66 5.16 1.15
CA MET A 41 -5.56 6.32 1.02
C MET A 41 -6.96 5.93 0.51
N ALA A 42 -7.06 4.91 -0.34
CA ALA A 42 -8.35 4.40 -0.80
C ALA A 42 -9.09 3.62 0.29
N LEU A 43 -8.38 2.78 1.05
CA LEU A 43 -8.94 2.07 2.21
C LEU A 43 -9.41 3.03 3.31
N ALA A 44 -8.70 4.14 3.52
CA ALA A 44 -9.15 5.24 4.39
C ALA A 44 -10.35 6.04 3.83
N GLY A 45 -10.78 5.80 2.59
CA GLY A 45 -11.88 6.53 1.95
C GLY A 45 -11.53 7.95 1.49
N ILE A 46 -10.24 8.25 1.28
CA ILE A 46 -9.76 9.61 0.95
C ILE A 46 -9.80 9.87 -0.56
N ARG A 47 -9.39 8.90 -1.39
CA ARG A 47 -9.39 8.99 -2.86
C ARG A 47 -9.24 7.60 -3.49
N PRO A 48 -9.57 7.40 -4.78
CA PRO A 48 -9.29 6.13 -5.44
C PRO A 48 -7.78 5.90 -5.56
N ALA A 49 -7.38 4.63 -5.66
CA ALA A 49 -6.04 4.19 -5.96
C ALA A 49 -5.87 3.95 -7.47
N GLY A 50 -4.64 4.02 -7.98
CA GLY A 50 -4.31 3.60 -9.36
C GLY A 50 -3.52 2.30 -9.40
N ASP A 51 -2.91 1.96 -8.27
CA ASP A 51 -2.03 0.85 -7.98
C ASP A 51 -2.13 0.54 -6.47
N ILE A 52 -1.68 -0.64 -6.08
CA ILE A 52 -1.60 -1.05 -4.67
C ILE A 52 -0.14 -1.27 -4.32
N ASP A 53 0.37 -0.49 -3.37
CA ASP A 53 1.68 -0.71 -2.77
C ASP A 53 1.49 -1.58 -1.52
N LEU A 54 2.27 -2.65 -1.36
CA LEU A 54 2.24 -3.58 -0.24
C LEU A 54 3.60 -3.69 0.45
N MET A 55 3.56 -3.91 1.75
CA MET A 55 4.70 -4.37 2.53
C MET A 55 4.34 -5.70 3.19
N VAL A 56 5.24 -6.67 3.07
CA VAL A 56 5.14 -8.00 3.68
C VAL A 56 6.45 -8.30 4.44
N PRO A 57 6.48 -9.26 5.38
CA PRO A 57 7.72 -9.66 6.02
C PRO A 57 8.77 -10.09 5.01
N HIS A 58 10.04 -9.89 5.34
CA HIS A 58 11.17 -10.27 4.52
C HIS A 58 11.17 -11.76 4.16
N PHE A 59 10.77 -12.65 5.07
CA PHE A 59 10.64 -14.08 4.74
C PHE A 59 9.61 -14.31 3.63
N VAL A 60 8.43 -13.67 3.70
CA VAL A 60 7.40 -13.75 2.65
C VAL A 60 7.94 -13.17 1.34
N PHE A 61 8.57 -12.00 1.41
CA PHE A 61 9.15 -11.36 0.22
C PHE A 61 10.21 -12.23 -0.45
N THR A 62 11.03 -12.92 0.33
CA THR A 62 12.07 -13.84 -0.18
C THR A 62 11.45 -14.98 -0.98
N ASP A 63 10.35 -15.54 -0.50
CA ASP A 63 9.60 -16.57 -1.23
C ASP A 63 9.03 -16.00 -2.53
N LEU A 64 8.35 -14.85 -2.47
CA LEU A 64 7.81 -14.17 -3.66
C LEU A 64 8.89 -13.85 -4.69
N ASN A 65 10.07 -13.41 -4.24
CA ASN A 65 11.20 -13.07 -5.10
C ASN A 65 11.85 -14.31 -5.72
N THR A 66 11.84 -15.44 -5.00
CA THR A 66 12.32 -16.74 -5.49
C THR A 66 11.38 -17.31 -6.55
N TYR A 67 10.09 -17.40 -6.24
CA TYR A 67 9.11 -18.08 -7.09
C TYR A 67 8.52 -17.18 -8.18
N ARG A 68 8.70 -15.85 -8.05
CA ARG A 68 8.16 -14.84 -8.98
C ARG A 68 6.66 -14.95 -9.16
N ARG A 69 5.96 -15.38 -8.11
CA ARG A 69 4.50 -15.52 -8.07
C ARG A 69 3.95 -15.22 -6.69
N THR A 70 2.75 -14.65 -6.65
CA THR A 70 1.94 -14.62 -5.43
C THR A 70 1.37 -16.02 -5.13
N PRO A 71 0.84 -16.27 -3.91
CA PRO A 71 0.23 -17.56 -3.58
C PRO A 71 -0.93 -17.97 -4.53
N SER A 72 -1.69 -17.00 -5.04
CA SER A 72 -2.73 -17.24 -6.04
C SER A 72 -2.20 -17.44 -7.48
N GLY A 73 -0.89 -17.25 -7.70
CA GLY A 73 -0.23 -17.47 -8.98
C GLY A 73 -0.01 -16.24 -9.85
N LEU A 74 -0.32 -15.02 -9.39
CA LEU A 74 -0.03 -13.79 -10.14
C LEU A 74 1.47 -13.65 -10.39
N ILE A 75 1.87 -13.33 -11.62
CA ILE A 75 3.28 -13.26 -12.02
C ILE A 75 3.90 -11.95 -11.52
N LEU A 76 5.07 -12.06 -10.89
CA LEU A 76 5.85 -10.96 -10.34
C LEU A 76 7.17 -10.79 -11.11
N GLN A 77 7.60 -9.55 -11.25
CA GLN A 77 8.91 -9.19 -11.78
C GLN A 77 9.59 -8.15 -10.87
N ASN A 78 10.90 -7.94 -11.03
CA ASN A 78 11.57 -6.83 -10.35
C ASN A 78 11.06 -5.50 -10.92
N LYS A 79 10.74 -4.56 -10.02
CA LYS A 79 10.38 -3.20 -10.42
C LYS A 79 11.61 -2.44 -10.90
N TYR A 80 11.65 -2.11 -12.19
CA TYR A 80 12.80 -1.43 -12.76
C TYR A 80 12.93 0.01 -12.24
N GLY A 81 14.15 0.40 -11.82
CA GLY A 81 14.43 1.76 -11.34
C GLY A 81 14.02 2.04 -9.89
N ALA A 82 13.53 1.03 -9.15
CA ALA A 82 13.31 1.16 -7.72
C ALA A 82 14.64 1.30 -6.96
N LYS A 83 14.68 2.19 -5.96
CA LYS A 83 15.86 2.38 -5.09
C LYS A 83 16.05 1.27 -4.05
N HIS A 84 14.99 0.52 -3.78
CA HIS A 84 14.93 -0.56 -2.80
C HIS A 84 14.33 -1.80 -3.47
N PRO A 85 14.46 -2.99 -2.87
CA PRO A 85 13.85 -4.20 -3.39
C PRO A 85 12.33 -4.03 -3.53
N PHE A 86 11.86 -4.14 -4.78
CA PHE A 86 10.45 -4.12 -5.12
C PHE A 86 10.16 -5.19 -6.16
N LEU A 87 9.05 -5.88 -5.93
CA LEU A 87 8.39 -6.71 -6.93
C LEU A 87 7.18 -5.95 -7.45
N GLU A 88 6.82 -6.17 -8.71
CA GLU A 88 5.59 -5.66 -9.29
C GLU A 88 4.88 -6.77 -10.07
N THR A 89 3.55 -6.74 -10.10
CA THR A 89 2.77 -7.60 -10.99
C THR A 89 2.96 -7.21 -12.45
N THR A 90 3.09 -8.18 -13.34
CA THR A 90 3.17 -7.91 -14.79
C THR A 90 1.78 -7.60 -15.37
N PRO A 91 1.52 -6.39 -15.93
CA PRO A 91 0.17 -5.99 -16.34
C PRO A 91 -0.48 -6.92 -17.39
N VAL A 92 0.32 -7.51 -18.29
CA VAL A 92 -0.19 -8.41 -19.35
C VAL A 92 -0.73 -9.75 -18.81
N HIS A 93 -0.48 -10.07 -17.55
CA HIS A 93 -0.90 -11.32 -16.91
C HIS A 93 -1.89 -11.08 -15.75
N LEU A 94 -2.34 -9.84 -15.57
CA LEU A 94 -3.34 -9.54 -14.56
C LEU A 94 -4.72 -9.99 -15.02
N PRO A 95 -5.51 -10.66 -14.15
CA PRO A 95 -6.92 -10.87 -14.42
C PRO A 95 -7.62 -9.51 -14.65
N PRO A 96 -8.71 -9.47 -15.43
CA PRO A 96 -9.54 -8.28 -15.55
C PRO A 96 -9.92 -7.72 -14.17
N ASP A 97 -10.03 -6.40 -14.08
CA ASP A 97 -10.43 -5.68 -12.86
C ASP A 97 -9.49 -5.95 -11.67
N THR A 98 -8.20 -6.15 -11.94
CA THR A 98 -7.16 -6.30 -10.91
C THR A 98 -6.20 -5.13 -11.01
N MET A 99 -6.01 -4.42 -9.90
CA MET A 99 -5.02 -3.36 -9.82
C MET A 99 -3.61 -3.93 -9.91
N ASN A 100 -2.67 -3.16 -10.46
CA ASN A 100 -1.25 -3.48 -10.35
C ASN A 100 -0.85 -3.47 -8.87
N VAL A 101 -0.03 -4.44 -8.47
CA VAL A 101 0.47 -4.57 -7.11
C VAL A 101 1.99 -4.45 -7.10
N ASP A 102 2.49 -3.52 -6.32
CA ASP A 102 3.90 -3.37 -5.96
C ASP A 102 4.12 -3.94 -4.56
N ILE A 103 5.15 -4.75 -4.36
CA ILE A 103 5.42 -5.43 -3.10
C ILE A 103 6.84 -5.10 -2.67
N THR A 104 7.02 -4.75 -1.40
CA THR A 104 8.32 -4.57 -0.75
C THR A 104 8.32 -5.25 0.63
N HIS A 105 9.40 -5.11 1.38
CA HIS A 105 9.53 -5.61 2.75
C HIS A 105 10.18 -4.57 3.67
N PRO A 106 10.01 -4.69 5.00
CA PRO A 106 10.81 -3.94 5.98
C PRO A 106 12.29 -4.18 5.72
N HIS A 107 13.08 -3.10 5.68
CA HIS A 107 14.50 -3.21 5.39
C HIS A 107 15.29 -2.10 6.05
N ASP A 108 16.55 -2.39 6.36
CA ASP A 108 17.45 -1.40 6.93
C ASP A 108 17.83 -0.32 5.88
N ALA A 109 18.08 0.89 6.37
CA ALA A 109 18.34 2.04 5.50
C ALA A 109 19.67 1.96 4.73
N MET A 110 20.62 1.13 5.18
CA MET A 110 21.99 1.09 4.67
C MET A 110 22.20 -0.03 3.64
N HIS A 111 21.69 -1.23 3.89
CA HIS A 111 21.91 -2.42 3.08
C HIS A 111 20.63 -2.93 2.42
N HIS A 112 19.48 -2.38 2.79
CA HIS A 112 18.17 -2.83 2.33
C HIS A 112 17.94 -4.32 2.58
N ALA A 113 18.57 -4.86 3.62
CA ALA A 113 18.38 -6.21 4.07
C ALA A 113 17.19 -6.26 5.03
N GLY A 114 16.41 -7.34 4.96
CA GLY A 114 15.48 -7.67 6.02
C GLY A 114 16.17 -8.47 7.12
N SER A 115 15.50 -8.62 8.26
CA SER A 115 15.93 -9.48 9.35
C SER A 115 14.71 -10.01 10.10
N PRO A 116 14.83 -11.13 10.84
CA PRO A 116 13.74 -11.63 11.68
C PRO A 116 13.23 -10.58 12.67
N GLU A 117 14.11 -9.76 13.23
CA GLU A 117 13.73 -8.70 14.17
C GLU A 117 12.87 -7.62 13.51
N LEU A 118 13.18 -7.24 12.26
CA LEU A 118 12.37 -6.30 11.49
C LEU A 118 11.01 -6.91 11.10
N ASP A 119 10.98 -8.22 10.82
CA ASP A 119 9.74 -8.94 10.52
C ASP A 119 8.83 -9.03 11.76
N ASP A 120 9.39 -9.35 12.91
CA ASP A 120 8.67 -9.39 14.19
C ASP A 120 8.13 -8.01 14.58
N GLU A 121 8.96 -6.95 14.47
CA GLU A 121 8.54 -5.56 14.73
C GLU A 121 7.42 -5.14 13.75
N PHE A 122 7.57 -5.47 12.47
CA PHE A 122 6.56 -5.18 11.46
C PHE A 122 5.23 -5.85 11.78
N ILE A 123 5.22 -7.17 12.04
CA ILE A 123 4.01 -7.93 12.36
C ILE A 123 3.35 -7.38 13.63
N ALA A 124 4.12 -7.16 14.69
CA ALA A 124 3.59 -6.59 15.94
C ALA A 124 3.00 -5.19 15.75
N THR A 125 3.47 -4.44 14.76
CA THR A 125 2.96 -3.10 14.46
C THR A 125 1.60 -3.15 13.76
N LEU A 126 1.30 -4.20 12.96
CA LEU A 126 0.06 -4.30 12.18
C LEU A 126 -1.20 -4.23 13.04
N ASP A 127 -1.18 -4.86 14.22
CA ASP A 127 -2.30 -4.87 15.17
C ASP A 127 -2.71 -3.46 15.64
N ASN A 128 -1.83 -2.47 15.49
CA ASN A 128 -2.10 -1.08 15.87
C ASN A 128 -2.73 -0.26 14.75
N PHE A 129 -2.89 -0.83 13.55
CA PHE A 129 -3.41 -0.12 12.39
C PHE A 129 -4.85 -0.54 12.06
N ASP A 130 -5.63 0.44 11.63
CA ASP A 130 -6.98 0.22 11.11
C ASP A 130 -6.94 -0.82 9.96
N ALA A 131 -8.01 -1.60 9.85
CA ALA A 131 -8.15 -2.63 8.83
C ALA A 131 -9.49 -2.53 8.09
N VAL A 132 -9.51 -2.95 6.83
CA VAL A 132 -10.72 -3.16 6.03
C VAL A 132 -10.72 -4.59 5.52
N ASP A 133 -11.76 -5.35 5.85
CA ASP A 133 -11.89 -6.78 5.51
C ASP A 133 -10.67 -7.63 5.93
N GLY A 134 -9.99 -7.23 7.01
CA GLY A 134 -8.79 -7.88 7.54
C GLY A 134 -7.47 -7.35 6.97
N TYR A 135 -7.48 -6.53 5.93
CA TYR A 135 -6.26 -5.90 5.43
C TYR A 135 -5.94 -4.63 6.21
N HIS A 136 -4.82 -4.65 6.92
CA HIS A 136 -4.27 -3.48 7.59
C HIS A 136 -3.71 -2.49 6.57
N PHE A 137 -3.85 -1.19 6.85
CA PHE A 137 -3.32 -0.15 5.99
C PHE A 137 -2.62 0.95 6.78
N LEU A 138 -1.60 1.56 6.16
CA LEU A 138 -0.84 2.62 6.80
C LEU A 138 -1.74 3.83 7.12
N PRO A 139 -1.85 4.26 8.38
CA PRO A 139 -2.72 5.37 8.77
C PRO A 139 -2.42 6.65 7.97
N PRO A 140 -3.44 7.45 7.61
CA PRO A 140 -3.26 8.68 6.83
C PRO A 140 -2.23 9.66 7.43
N GLU A 141 -2.13 9.72 8.75
CA GLU A 141 -1.16 10.53 9.50
C GLU A 141 0.27 10.09 9.19
N LEU A 142 0.53 8.78 9.16
CA LEU A 142 1.83 8.22 8.82
C LEU A 142 2.14 8.37 7.31
N VAL A 143 1.14 8.24 6.45
CA VAL A 143 1.27 8.57 5.01
C VAL A 143 1.68 10.04 4.82
N ALA A 144 1.06 10.96 5.57
CA ALA A 144 1.40 12.38 5.53
C ALA A 144 2.81 12.65 6.07
N ALA A 145 3.19 12.04 7.20
CA ALA A 145 4.54 12.14 7.75
C ALA A 145 5.60 11.69 6.74
N HIS A 146 5.38 10.55 6.08
CA HIS A 146 6.27 10.03 5.05
C HIS A 146 6.40 10.99 3.84
N LYS A 147 5.30 11.58 3.39
CA LYS A 147 5.29 12.55 2.27
C LYS A 147 5.92 13.90 2.61
N ASN A 148 5.96 14.27 3.90
CA ASN A 148 6.55 15.52 4.38
C ASN A 148 8.05 15.40 4.74
N ARG A 149 8.65 14.22 4.57
CA ARG A 149 10.07 14.01 4.84
C ARG A 149 10.97 15.00 4.08
N PRO A 150 11.95 15.65 4.73
CA PRO A 150 12.80 16.67 4.08
C PRO A 150 13.62 16.16 2.90
N ASP A 151 14.00 14.88 2.93
CA ASP A 151 14.80 14.21 1.90
C ASP A 151 13.97 13.69 0.71
N ARG A 152 12.64 13.83 0.77
CA ARG A 152 11.74 13.41 -0.30
C ARG A 152 11.39 14.60 -1.22
N PRO A 153 11.58 14.48 -2.55
CA PRO A 153 11.13 15.50 -3.49
C PRO A 153 9.62 15.73 -3.38
N ASN A 154 9.21 16.95 -3.06
CA ASN A 154 7.80 17.28 -2.89
C ASN A 154 7.09 17.43 -4.26
N SER A 155 6.55 16.32 -4.76
CA SER A 155 5.90 16.28 -6.06
C SER A 155 4.54 17.00 -6.07
N ARG A 156 4.00 17.31 -7.26
CA ARG A 156 2.62 17.82 -7.39
C ARG A 156 1.59 16.82 -6.84
N LYS A 157 1.85 15.52 -7.00
CA LYS A 157 1.02 14.43 -6.44
C LYS A 157 1.04 14.47 -4.91
N ASP A 158 2.22 14.58 -4.30
CA ASP A 158 2.34 14.61 -2.84
C ASP A 158 1.64 15.83 -2.22
N ARG A 159 1.77 17.03 -2.81
CA ARG A 159 1.03 18.22 -2.36
C ARG A 159 -0.49 18.05 -2.43
N LYS A 160 -1.00 17.31 -3.41
CA LYS A 160 -2.42 17.00 -3.54
C LYS A 160 -2.83 16.01 -2.44
N ASP A 161 -2.09 14.92 -2.27
CA ASP A 161 -2.37 13.90 -1.26
C ASP A 161 -2.35 14.50 0.15
N LEU A 162 -1.34 15.29 0.49
CA LEU A 162 -1.24 15.97 1.79
C LEU A 162 -2.43 16.89 2.07
N ARG A 163 -2.95 17.58 1.05
CA ARG A 163 -4.15 18.40 1.20
C ARG A 163 -5.37 17.55 1.52
N LEU A 164 -5.55 16.44 0.80
CA LEU A 164 -6.68 15.53 0.99
C LEU A 164 -6.62 14.86 2.38
N ILE A 165 -5.44 14.40 2.80
CA ILE A 165 -5.25 13.83 4.13
C ILE A 165 -5.60 14.87 5.21
N ARG A 166 -5.06 16.08 5.11
CA ARG A 166 -5.36 17.15 6.09
C ARG A 166 -6.85 17.46 6.15
N ASP A 167 -7.54 17.49 5.01
CA ASP A 167 -8.98 17.75 4.98
C ASP A 167 -9.76 16.58 5.63
N PHE A 168 -9.35 15.33 5.37
CA PHE A 168 -9.93 14.13 6.00
C PHE A 168 -9.74 14.10 7.52
N LEU A 169 -8.54 14.42 8.02
CA LEU A 169 -8.26 14.42 9.46
C LEU A 169 -9.11 15.45 10.20
N LYS A 170 -9.32 16.62 9.61
CA LYS A 170 -10.22 17.66 10.16
C LYS A 170 -11.69 17.25 10.21
N GLU A 171 -12.13 16.29 9.39
CA GLU A 171 -13.49 15.76 9.45
C GLU A 171 -13.67 14.73 10.59
N ARG A 172 -12.56 14.22 11.17
CA ARG A 172 -12.58 13.24 12.27
C ARG A 172 -12.43 13.87 13.67
N GLU A 173 -11.94 15.10 13.74
CA GLU A 173 -11.88 15.94 14.96
C GLU A 173 -13.26 16.54 15.30
#